data_AF-A0A853AMP7-F1
#
_entry.id   AF-A0A853AMP7-F1
#
_cell.length_a   1.000
_cell.length_b   1.000
_cell.length_c   1.000
_cell.angle_alpha   90.00
_cell.angle_beta   90.00
_cell.angle_gamma   90.00
#
_symmetry.space_group_name_H-M   'P 1'
#
loop_
_entity.id
_entity.type
_entity.pdbx_description
1 polymer ?
#
loop_
_entity_poly.entity_id
_entity_poly.type
_entity_poly.pdbx_seq_one_letter_code
_entity_poly.pdbx_strand_id
1 'polypeptide(L)'
;MSERVVLAYSGDPDASAAVARLAADAEVVAVTVDLGQGGENLAAVRRRALESGATEALVVDARDEFAEQHCLPALQAHALQAGRCPLVAELARPLVARHLVVAAERFGADAAAHGCAGDDTLAADLAALAPHLTVLAPVRDRRAGTGAARCALRQNVWGRVAEPGVPRDLWRAPDWPLDPEELTITFDRGVPVALDGETVTVRQALQELNRRAGAHGVGHQDGPGAHCATPGATTLTAAHQALEELTLARDLAGFKRTVGHRWRGLVLDGTWSSPLRDALDAFVADAQQQVSGEVRVVLHAGRVAVRDRRAEEPWRAADLPAWYDSSERGPHRPCGRARAATLARH
;
A
#
# COMPACT_ATOMS: atom_id res chain seq x y z
N MET A 1 -29.82 28.91 5.06
CA MET A 1 -29.68 27.47 4.77
C MET A 1 -28.83 26.89 5.88
N SER A 2 -29.20 25.74 6.44
CA SER A 2 -28.33 25.03 7.39
C SER A 2 -27.02 24.71 6.67
N GLU A 3 -25.88 25.08 7.27
CA GLU A 3 -24.58 24.63 6.76
C GLU A 3 -24.57 23.09 6.79
N ARG A 4 -24.12 22.48 5.70
CA ARG A 4 -23.97 21.01 5.61
C ARG A 4 -22.50 20.66 5.64
N VAL A 5 -22.19 19.66 6.46
CA VAL A 5 -20.82 19.16 6.66
C VAL A 5 -20.79 17.67 6.33
N VAL A 6 -19.92 17.25 5.41
CA VAL A 6 -19.56 15.83 5.27
C VAL A 6 -18.42 15.51 6.23
N LEU A 7 -18.53 14.45 7.00
CA LEU A 7 -17.50 14.05 7.96
C LEU A 7 -16.94 12.67 7.62
N ALA A 8 -15.61 12.58 7.49
CA ALA A 8 -14.89 11.31 7.46
C ALA A 8 -15.12 10.56 8.78
N TYR A 9 -15.91 9.49 8.74
CA TYR A 9 -16.40 8.81 9.94
C TYR A 9 -15.89 7.38 10.02
N SER A 10 -15.10 7.11 11.07
CA SER A 10 -14.46 5.83 11.35
C SER A 10 -15.26 4.91 12.28
N GLY A 11 -16.23 5.47 13.02
CA GLY A 11 -16.94 4.75 14.08
C GLY A 11 -16.29 4.81 15.46
N ASP A 12 -15.08 5.35 15.59
CA ASP A 12 -14.43 5.46 16.90
C ASP A 12 -15.11 6.52 17.80
N PRO A 13 -14.84 6.51 19.13
CA PRO A 13 -15.44 7.47 20.05
C PRO A 13 -15.15 8.93 19.72
N ASP A 14 -13.99 9.23 19.12
CA ASP A 14 -13.60 10.60 18.80
C ASP A 14 -14.33 11.10 17.55
N ALA A 15 -14.49 10.24 16.54
CA ALA A 15 -15.32 10.52 15.38
C ALA A 15 -16.80 10.71 15.78
N SER A 16 -17.30 9.93 16.74
CA SER A 16 -18.67 10.06 17.26
C SER A 16 -18.87 11.36 18.04
N ALA A 17 -17.88 11.76 18.86
CA ALA A 17 -17.88 13.06 19.51
C ALA A 17 -17.80 14.23 18.50
N ALA A 18 -17.07 14.06 17.40
CA ALA A 18 -17.00 15.05 16.32
C ALA A 18 -18.36 15.22 15.63
N VAL A 19 -19.10 14.12 15.36
CA VAL A 19 -20.48 14.19 14.85
C VAL A 19 -21.34 15.01 15.81
N ALA A 20 -21.39 14.63 17.10
CA ALA A 20 -22.24 15.28 18.09
C ALA A 20 -21.97 16.78 18.23
N ARG A 21 -20.69 17.18 18.12
CA ARG A 21 -20.29 18.59 18.20
C ARG A 21 -20.68 19.38 16.96
N LEU A 22 -20.47 18.83 15.77
CA LEU A 22 -20.84 19.50 14.52
C LEU A 22 -22.36 19.58 14.34
N ALA A 23 -23.09 18.55 14.79
CA ALA A 23 -24.54 18.49 14.72
C ALA A 23 -25.26 19.55 15.59
N ALA A 24 -24.54 20.25 16.48
CA ALA A 24 -25.09 21.37 17.23
C ALA A 24 -25.40 22.59 16.35
N ASP A 25 -24.60 22.79 15.30
CA ASP A 25 -24.63 24.01 14.47
C ASP A 25 -24.88 23.72 12.97
N ALA A 26 -24.76 22.46 12.53
CA ALA A 26 -24.82 22.07 11.12
C ALA A 26 -25.51 20.72 10.90
N GLU A 27 -26.00 20.49 9.67
CA GLU A 27 -26.43 19.16 9.21
C GLU A 27 -25.20 18.31 8.88
N VAL A 28 -25.05 17.16 9.56
CA VAL A 28 -23.87 16.29 9.40
C VAL A 28 -24.21 15.06 8.57
N VAL A 29 -23.46 14.86 7.50
CA VAL A 29 -23.46 13.63 6.70
C VAL A 29 -22.20 12.84 7.05
N ALA A 30 -22.35 11.75 7.80
CA ALA A 30 -21.24 10.88 8.14
C ALA A 30 -20.91 9.94 6.97
N VAL A 31 -19.64 9.87 6.57
CA VAL A 31 -19.17 9.05 5.45
C VAL A 31 -18.11 8.08 5.96
N THR A 32 -18.44 6.79 5.96
CA THR A 32 -17.50 5.70 6.22
C THR A 32 -17.09 5.06 4.91
N VAL A 33 -15.78 5.01 4.65
CA VAL A 33 -15.21 4.32 3.48
C VAL A 33 -14.64 2.97 3.95
N ASP A 34 -15.15 1.87 3.41
CA ASP A 34 -14.61 0.53 3.62
C ASP A 34 -13.43 0.30 2.69
N LEU A 35 -12.25 0.19 3.30
CA LEU A 35 -10.97 -0.11 2.66
C LEU A 35 -10.44 -1.48 3.10
N GLY A 36 -11.28 -2.30 3.74
CA GLY A 36 -10.91 -3.60 4.29
C GLY A 36 -10.24 -3.50 5.66
N GLN A 37 -10.55 -2.46 6.44
CA GLN A 37 -10.06 -2.28 7.81
C GLN A 37 -10.46 -3.42 8.76
N GLY A 38 -11.53 -4.15 8.44
CA GLY A 38 -12.09 -5.20 9.29
C GLY A 38 -12.64 -4.63 10.60
N GLY A 39 -12.73 -5.50 11.63
CA GLY A 39 -13.20 -5.10 12.95
C GLY A 39 -14.72 -5.05 13.05
N GLU A 40 -15.26 -3.89 13.45
CA GLU A 40 -16.70 -3.74 13.72
C GLU A 40 -17.55 -3.82 12.45
N ASN A 41 -18.76 -4.36 12.58
CA ASN A 41 -19.73 -4.40 11.49
C ASN A 41 -20.09 -2.97 11.04
N LEU A 42 -19.95 -2.68 9.74
CA LEU A 42 -20.18 -1.34 9.20
C LEU A 42 -21.63 -0.85 9.32
N ALA A 43 -22.61 -1.75 9.45
CA ALA A 43 -23.98 -1.36 9.77
C ALA A 43 -24.10 -0.85 11.21
N ALA A 44 -23.31 -1.38 12.14
CA ALA A 44 -23.23 -0.86 13.51
C ALA A 44 -22.52 0.51 13.55
N VAL A 45 -21.44 0.67 12.78
CA VAL A 45 -20.77 1.96 12.58
C VAL A 45 -21.74 3.00 12.04
N ARG A 46 -22.48 2.67 10.97
CA ARG A 46 -23.50 3.55 10.39
C ARG A 46 -24.57 3.94 11.41
N ARG A 47 -25.09 2.98 12.18
CA ARG A 47 -26.09 3.26 13.23
C ARG A 47 -25.53 4.19 14.30
N ARG A 48 -24.29 3.98 14.74
CA ARG A 48 -23.63 4.84 15.73
C ARG A 48 -23.51 6.29 15.24
N ALA A 49 -23.23 6.50 13.95
CA ALA A 49 -23.18 7.85 13.39
C ALA A 49 -24.53 8.58 13.54
N LEU A 50 -25.63 7.90 13.21
CA LEU A 50 -26.99 8.44 13.34
C LEU A 50 -27.35 8.71 14.81
N GLU A 51 -27.05 7.76 15.70
CA GLU A 51 -27.25 7.92 17.15
C GLU A 51 -26.42 9.07 17.73
N SER A 52 -25.29 9.42 17.10
CA SER A 52 -24.43 10.54 17.50
C SER A 52 -24.90 11.89 16.96
N GLY A 53 -25.97 11.95 16.16
CA GLY A 53 -26.56 13.19 15.64
C GLY A 53 -26.35 13.44 14.15
N ALA A 54 -25.79 12.49 13.38
CA ALA A 54 -25.71 12.64 11.93
C ALA A 54 -27.12 12.59 11.31
N THR A 55 -27.40 13.51 10.38
CA THR A 55 -28.64 13.53 9.61
C THR A 55 -28.66 12.41 8.58
N GLU A 56 -27.49 12.08 8.04
CA GLU A 56 -27.29 10.99 7.08
C GLU A 56 -26.00 10.22 7.42
N ALA A 57 -25.98 8.92 7.11
CA ALA A 57 -24.82 8.08 7.33
C ALA A 57 -24.63 7.11 6.15
N LEU A 58 -23.53 7.29 5.43
CA LEU A 58 -23.14 6.55 4.25
C LEU A 58 -22.03 5.56 4.57
N VAL A 59 -22.13 4.38 3.99
CA VAL A 59 -21.03 3.42 3.92
C VAL A 59 -20.72 3.21 2.45
N VAL A 60 -19.46 3.47 2.07
CA VAL A 60 -18.96 3.30 0.71
C VAL A 60 -18.04 2.09 0.70
N ASP A 61 -18.37 1.07 -0.09
CA ASP A 61 -17.44 -0.03 -0.34
C ASP A 61 -16.45 0.38 -1.43
N ALA A 62 -15.20 0.67 -1.02
CA ALA A 62 -14.13 1.09 -1.91
C ALA A 62 -12.95 0.11 -1.90
N ARG A 63 -13.18 -1.15 -1.51
CA ARG A 63 -12.09 -2.13 -1.30
C ARG A 63 -11.40 -2.53 -2.59
N ASP A 64 -12.17 -2.79 -3.65
CA ASP A 64 -11.63 -3.11 -4.97
C ASP A 64 -10.97 -1.87 -5.60
N GLU A 65 -11.62 -0.70 -5.50
CA GLU A 65 -11.07 0.58 -5.95
C GLU A 65 -9.73 0.90 -5.27
N PHE A 66 -9.63 0.69 -3.95
CA PHE A 66 -8.40 0.90 -3.20
C PHE A 66 -7.29 -0.06 -3.60
N ALA A 67 -7.62 -1.34 -3.80
CA ALA A 67 -6.66 -2.34 -4.24
C ALA A 67 -6.11 -2.01 -5.65
N GLU A 68 -6.98 -1.65 -6.58
CA GLU A 68 -6.63 -1.46 -7.99
C GLU A 68 -6.03 -0.08 -8.29
N GLN A 69 -6.53 0.99 -7.66
CA GLN A 69 -6.16 2.37 -8.02
C GLN A 69 -5.13 2.98 -7.07
N HIS A 70 -4.85 2.35 -5.93
CA HIS A 70 -3.87 2.85 -4.95
C HIS A 70 -2.81 1.82 -4.61
N CYS A 71 -3.21 0.61 -4.20
CA CYS A 71 -2.28 -0.43 -3.77
C CYS A 71 -1.45 -0.98 -4.95
N LEU A 72 -2.09 -1.28 -6.08
CA LEU A 72 -1.41 -1.80 -7.26
C LEU A 72 -0.39 -0.80 -7.85
N PRO A 73 -0.70 0.50 -8.05
CA PRO A 73 0.31 1.47 -8.45
C PRO A 73 1.47 1.57 -7.46
N ALA A 74 1.19 1.54 -6.15
CA ALA A 74 2.23 1.54 -5.12
C ALA A 74 3.12 0.27 -5.19
N LEU A 75 2.51 -0.89 -5.45
CA LEU A 75 3.21 -2.14 -5.69
C LEU A 75 4.13 -2.01 -6.90
N GLN A 76 3.60 -1.61 -8.05
CA GLN A 76 4.35 -1.50 -9.30
C GLN A 76 5.46 -0.45 -9.21
N ALA A 77 5.26 0.64 -8.45
CA ALA A 77 6.29 1.66 -8.20
C ALA A 77 7.33 1.27 -7.13
N HIS A 78 7.15 0.14 -6.44
CA HIS A 78 7.93 -0.26 -5.25
C HIS A 78 7.96 0.83 -4.16
N ALA A 79 6.81 1.44 -3.90
CA ALA A 79 6.67 2.59 -3.02
C ALA A 79 6.77 2.20 -1.54
N LEU A 80 8.00 2.11 -1.01
CA LEU A 80 8.29 1.75 0.39
C LEU A 80 8.88 2.92 1.19
N GLN A 81 8.28 3.27 2.32
CA GLN A 81 8.85 4.16 3.32
C GLN A 81 10.00 3.47 4.06
N ALA A 82 11.16 4.15 4.10
CA ALA A 82 12.40 3.62 4.65
C ALA A 82 12.79 2.22 4.10
N GLY A 83 12.34 1.89 2.88
CA GLY A 83 12.55 0.57 2.27
C GLY A 83 11.81 -0.58 2.96
N ARG A 84 10.80 -0.27 3.79
CA ARG A 84 10.24 -1.19 4.77
C ARG A 84 8.71 -1.21 4.79
N CYS A 85 8.05 -0.07 4.99
CA CYS A 85 6.60 0.02 5.15
C CYS A 85 5.92 0.63 3.91
N PRO A 86 4.89 0.02 3.32
CA PRO A 86 4.35 0.44 2.02
C PRO A 86 3.25 1.52 2.13
N LEU A 87 3.48 2.63 2.86
CA LEU A 87 2.60 3.82 2.84
C LEU A 87 1.11 3.55 3.16
N VAL A 88 0.82 2.72 4.17
CA VAL A 88 -0.52 2.18 4.44
C VAL A 88 -1.60 3.25 4.61
N ALA A 89 -1.34 4.27 5.43
CA ALA A 89 -2.32 5.31 5.71
C ALA A 89 -2.34 6.38 4.61
N GLU A 90 -1.17 6.66 4.05
CA GLU A 90 -0.93 7.68 3.05
C GLU A 90 -1.60 7.34 1.72
N LEU A 91 -1.68 6.06 1.36
CA LEU A 91 -2.42 5.59 0.18
C LEU A 91 -3.94 5.65 0.34
N ALA A 92 -4.46 5.43 1.55
CA ALA A 92 -5.90 5.44 1.82
C ALA A 92 -6.50 6.85 1.78
N ARG A 93 -5.72 7.83 2.22
CA ARG A 93 -6.10 9.24 2.37
C ARG A 93 -6.69 9.89 1.10
N PRO A 94 -6.04 9.85 -0.08
CA PRO A 94 -6.60 10.48 -1.28
C PRO A 94 -7.92 9.85 -1.73
N LEU A 95 -8.10 8.54 -1.52
CA LEU A 95 -9.35 7.86 -1.83
C LEU A 95 -10.49 8.31 -0.91
N VAL A 96 -10.21 8.42 0.39
CA VAL A 96 -11.18 8.94 1.36
C VAL A 96 -11.52 10.39 1.05
N ALA A 97 -10.55 11.24 0.72
CA ALA A 97 -10.78 12.61 0.30
C ALA A 97 -11.72 12.68 -0.92
N ARG A 98 -11.48 11.85 -1.94
CA ARG A 98 -12.34 11.79 -3.13
C ARG A 98 -13.78 11.39 -2.80
N HIS A 99 -13.98 10.37 -1.97
CA HIS A 99 -15.34 9.95 -1.57
C HIS A 99 -16.06 10.98 -0.69
N LEU A 100 -15.32 11.76 0.11
CA LEU A 100 -15.89 12.91 0.82
C LEU A 100 -16.33 14.01 -0.13
N VAL A 101 -15.54 14.34 -1.16
CA VAL A 101 -15.90 15.33 -2.18
C VAL A 101 -17.16 14.88 -2.95
N VAL A 102 -17.22 13.61 -3.38
CA VAL A 102 -18.40 13.05 -4.03
C VAL A 102 -19.64 13.13 -3.13
N ALA A 103 -19.49 12.84 -1.84
CA ALA A 103 -20.58 13.00 -0.89
C ALA A 103 -20.96 14.49 -0.70
N ALA A 104 -19.99 15.40 -0.65
CA ALA A 104 -20.24 16.82 -0.49
C ALA A 104 -21.06 17.37 -1.66
N GLU A 105 -20.69 17.03 -2.89
CA GLU A 105 -21.43 17.38 -4.09
C GLU A 105 -22.85 16.79 -4.08
N ARG A 106 -22.98 15.51 -3.72
CA ARG A 106 -24.28 14.82 -3.67
C ARG A 106 -25.25 15.45 -2.67
N PHE A 107 -24.76 15.85 -1.51
CA PHE A 107 -25.60 16.39 -0.43
C PHE A 107 -25.63 17.92 -0.38
N GLY A 108 -24.91 18.59 -1.28
CA GLY A 108 -24.78 20.05 -1.29
C GLY A 108 -24.15 20.56 0.00
N ALA A 109 -23.03 19.97 0.40
CA ALA A 109 -22.28 20.38 1.58
C ALA A 109 -21.30 21.52 1.26
N ASP A 110 -21.18 22.46 2.20
CA ASP A 110 -20.28 23.61 2.10
C ASP A 110 -18.91 23.33 2.75
N ALA A 111 -18.84 22.26 3.54
CA ALA A 111 -17.67 21.90 4.31
C ALA A 111 -17.42 20.39 4.38
N ALA A 112 -16.15 20.01 4.51
CA ALA A 112 -15.70 18.65 4.77
C ALA A 112 -14.91 18.60 6.09
N ALA A 113 -15.19 17.61 6.93
CA ALA A 113 -14.57 17.44 8.24
C ALA A 113 -13.80 16.12 8.35
N HIS A 114 -12.74 16.10 9.17
CA HIS A 114 -11.99 14.87 9.46
C HIS A 114 -11.44 14.80 10.90
N GLY A 115 -11.23 13.57 11.38
CA GLY A 115 -10.74 13.29 12.74
C GLY A 115 -9.21 13.11 12.88
N CYS A 116 -8.44 13.25 11.80
CA CYS A 116 -6.98 13.05 11.80
C CYS A 116 -6.27 14.20 12.53
N ALA A 117 -6.17 14.12 13.87
CA ALA A 117 -5.52 15.15 14.67
C ALA A 117 -4.01 15.20 14.39
N GLY A 118 -3.49 16.39 14.07
CA GLY A 118 -2.06 16.62 13.86
C GLY A 118 -1.52 16.16 12.50
N ASP A 119 -2.37 15.62 11.63
CA ASP A 119 -2.02 15.26 10.25
C ASP A 119 -2.88 16.08 9.27
N ASP A 120 -2.26 17.09 8.68
CA ASP A 120 -2.89 18.04 7.77
C ASP A 120 -2.93 17.53 6.32
N THR A 121 -2.40 16.34 6.05
CA THR A 121 -2.32 15.84 4.68
C THR A 121 -3.69 15.49 4.10
N LEU A 122 -4.66 15.06 4.93
CA LEU A 122 -6.02 14.80 4.44
C LEU A 122 -6.73 16.10 4.11
N ALA A 123 -6.47 17.15 4.89
CA ALA A 123 -6.95 18.49 4.59
C ALA A 123 -6.33 19.02 3.29
N ALA A 124 -5.04 18.75 3.04
CA ALA A 124 -4.37 19.11 1.80
C ALA A 124 -4.98 18.38 0.58
N ASP A 125 -5.23 17.06 0.68
CA ASP A 125 -5.89 16.30 -0.39
C ASP A 125 -7.31 16.84 -0.67
N LEU A 126 -8.09 17.14 0.38
CA LEU A 126 -9.42 17.76 0.25
C LEU A 126 -9.36 19.13 -0.42
N ALA A 127 -8.44 20.00 0.01
CA ALA A 127 -8.27 21.34 -0.57
C ALA A 127 -7.81 21.29 -2.04
N ALA A 128 -7.02 20.28 -2.41
CA ALA A 128 -6.58 20.08 -3.79
C ALA A 128 -7.70 19.56 -4.68
N LEU A 129 -8.56 18.67 -4.18
CA LEU A 129 -9.68 18.10 -4.95
C LEU A 129 -10.89 19.04 -5.04
N ALA A 130 -11.19 19.77 -3.96
CA ALA A 130 -12.37 20.62 -3.84
C ALA A 130 -12.02 21.93 -3.10
N PRO A 131 -11.35 22.89 -3.77
CA PRO A 131 -10.89 24.13 -3.15
C PRO A 131 -12.04 25.06 -2.69
N HIS A 132 -13.27 24.75 -3.10
CA HIS A 132 -14.48 25.47 -2.68
C HIS A 132 -15.03 24.98 -1.33
N LEU A 133 -14.65 23.79 -0.86
CA LEU A 133 -15.10 23.26 0.43
C LEU A 133 -14.28 23.84 1.58
N THR A 134 -14.97 24.25 2.65
CA THR A 134 -14.29 24.58 3.91
C THR A 134 -13.84 23.30 4.60
N VAL A 135 -12.55 23.17 4.89
CA VAL A 135 -12.02 21.98 5.60
C VAL A 135 -12.01 22.21 7.11
N LEU A 136 -12.71 21.35 7.86
CA LEU A 136 -12.84 21.39 9.31
C LEU A 136 -12.05 20.25 9.96
N ALA A 137 -11.29 20.55 11.01
CA ALA A 137 -10.56 19.56 11.79
C ALA A 137 -11.05 19.55 13.25
N PRO A 138 -12.24 19.00 13.52
CA PRO A 138 -12.91 19.17 14.80
C PRO A 138 -12.14 18.64 16.01
N VAL A 139 -11.26 17.67 15.83
CA VAL A 139 -10.55 16.97 16.91
C VAL A 139 -9.23 17.68 17.31
N ARG A 140 -8.87 18.82 16.71
CA ARG A 140 -7.58 19.50 16.94
C ARG A 140 -7.28 19.92 18.39
N ASP A 141 -8.29 20.07 19.25
CA ASP A 141 -8.15 20.73 20.57
C ASP A 141 -7.85 19.82 21.77
N ARG A 142 -7.58 18.53 21.58
CA ARG A 142 -7.06 17.71 22.71
C ARG A 142 -5.60 18.04 22.98
N ARG A 143 -5.38 18.90 23.99
CA ARG A 143 -4.11 19.02 24.71
C ARG A 143 -3.61 17.62 25.09
N ALA A 144 -2.34 17.37 24.82
CA ALA A 144 -1.60 16.17 25.23
C ALA A 144 -1.97 15.75 26.67
N GLY A 145 -2.62 14.59 26.82
CA GLY A 145 -3.05 14.12 28.15
C GLY A 145 -3.74 12.76 28.18
N THR A 146 -4.60 12.42 27.22
CA THR A 146 -5.30 11.11 27.20
C THR A 146 -5.63 10.68 25.77
N GLY A 147 -4.79 9.82 25.19
CA GLY A 147 -5.00 9.15 23.90
C GLY A 147 -4.81 10.06 22.68
N ALA A 148 -3.78 9.79 21.87
CA ALA A 148 -3.74 10.33 20.51
C ALA A 148 -5.02 9.90 19.77
N ALA A 149 -5.70 10.85 19.11
CA ALA A 149 -6.85 10.52 18.27
C ALA A 149 -6.42 9.45 17.25
N ARG A 150 -7.13 8.33 17.21
CA ARG A 150 -6.79 7.21 16.31
C ARG A 150 -7.10 7.62 14.88
N CYS A 151 -6.12 7.55 13.99
CA CYS A 151 -6.37 7.77 12.58
C CYS A 151 -6.85 6.45 11.96
N ALA A 152 -8.14 6.37 11.64
CA ALA A 152 -8.75 5.15 11.10
C ALA A 152 -8.16 4.65 9.77
N LEU A 153 -7.34 5.46 9.10
CA LEU A 153 -6.65 5.10 7.86
C LEU A 153 -5.48 4.14 8.08
N ARG A 154 -5.03 3.92 9.33
CA ARG A 154 -3.83 3.13 9.65
C ARG A 154 -4.03 1.63 9.63
N GLN A 155 -5.24 1.15 9.32
CA GLN A 155 -5.52 -0.27 9.08
C GLN A 155 -6.47 -0.39 7.90
N ASN A 156 -6.09 -1.16 6.89
CA ASN A 156 -6.87 -1.45 5.69
C ASN A 156 -6.37 -2.74 5.04
N VAL A 157 -6.89 -3.12 3.87
CA VAL A 157 -6.50 -4.36 3.18
C VAL A 157 -5.02 -4.38 2.76
N TRP A 158 -4.36 -3.23 2.66
CA TRP A 158 -2.94 -3.15 2.30
C TRP A 158 -2.02 -3.43 3.49
N GLY A 159 -2.51 -3.20 4.71
CA GLY A 159 -1.81 -3.54 5.93
C GLY A 159 -2.24 -2.72 7.14
N ARG A 160 -1.41 -2.75 8.18
CA ARG A 160 -1.63 -2.03 9.43
C ARG A 160 -0.36 -1.32 9.88
N VAL A 161 -0.50 -0.12 10.41
CA VAL A 161 0.59 0.63 11.06
C VAL A 161 0.13 1.04 12.46
N ALA A 162 0.99 0.94 13.45
CA ALA A 162 0.67 1.38 14.81
C ALA A 162 0.49 2.91 14.85
N GLU A 163 -0.33 3.36 15.79
CA GLU A 163 -0.43 4.78 16.13
C GLU A 163 0.89 5.28 16.75
N PRO A 164 1.24 6.56 16.55
CA PRO A 164 2.35 7.18 17.27
C PRO A 164 2.16 7.02 18.78
N GLY A 165 3.21 6.60 19.48
CA GLY A 165 3.20 6.46 20.94
C GLY A 165 2.51 5.19 21.48
N VAL A 166 2.06 4.27 20.63
CA VAL A 166 1.66 2.93 21.08
C VAL A 166 2.87 2.24 21.69
N PRO A 167 2.81 1.79 22.95
CA PRO A 167 3.95 1.14 23.57
C PRO A 167 4.26 -0.19 22.87
N ARG A 168 5.57 -0.47 22.75
CA ARG A 168 6.13 -1.56 21.93
C ARG A 168 5.60 -2.94 22.29
N ASP A 169 5.26 -3.16 23.56
CA ASP A 169 4.69 -4.40 24.08
C ASP A 169 3.34 -4.77 23.42
N LEU A 170 2.54 -3.77 23.03
CA LEU A 170 1.29 -3.97 22.29
C LEU A 170 1.50 -4.32 20.81
N TRP A 171 2.73 -4.19 20.30
CA TRP A 171 3.13 -4.57 18.94
C TRP A 171 4.01 -5.82 18.90
N ARG A 172 4.04 -6.61 19.97
CA ARG A 172 4.89 -7.81 20.04
C ARG A 172 4.41 -8.87 19.04
N ALA A 173 5.36 -9.36 18.26
CA ALA A 173 5.26 -10.59 17.48
C ALA A 173 4.67 -11.75 18.31
N PRO A 174 3.61 -12.43 17.85
CA PRO A 174 3.24 -13.73 18.39
C PRO A 174 4.27 -14.80 17.98
N ASP A 175 4.20 -15.98 18.60
CA ASP A 175 4.96 -17.12 18.12
C ASP A 175 4.31 -17.65 16.83
N TRP A 176 5.10 -17.69 15.74
CA TRP A 176 4.64 -18.17 14.44
C TRP A 176 4.97 -19.65 14.24
N PRO A 177 4.23 -20.35 13.35
CA PRO A 177 4.53 -21.72 12.97
C PRO A 177 5.97 -21.88 12.47
N LEU A 178 6.54 -23.06 12.72
CA LEU A 178 7.88 -23.44 12.25
C LEU A 178 7.87 -24.09 10.87
N ASP A 179 6.71 -24.57 10.39
CA ASP A 179 6.63 -25.22 9.09
C ASP A 179 6.52 -24.17 7.98
N PRO A 180 7.41 -24.20 6.97
CA PRO A 180 7.34 -23.27 5.86
C PRO A 180 6.13 -23.56 4.96
N GLU A 181 5.55 -22.52 4.40
CA GLU A 181 4.49 -22.62 3.41
C GLU A 181 4.99 -22.14 2.04
N GLU A 182 4.77 -22.94 1.00
CA GLU A 182 5.07 -22.57 -0.39
C GLU A 182 3.80 -22.13 -1.11
N LEU A 183 3.92 -21.11 -1.96
CA LEU A 183 2.84 -20.68 -2.85
C LEU A 183 3.39 -20.09 -4.15
N THR A 184 2.58 -20.13 -5.20
CA THR A 184 2.89 -19.54 -6.50
C THR A 184 1.99 -18.33 -6.76
N ILE A 185 2.58 -17.23 -7.23
CA ILE A 185 1.88 -15.99 -7.61
C ILE A 185 2.06 -15.81 -9.10
N THR A 186 0.96 -15.64 -9.83
CA THR A 186 0.97 -15.32 -11.26
C THR A 186 0.70 -13.84 -11.46
N PHE A 187 1.51 -13.21 -12.31
CA PHE A 187 1.35 -11.82 -12.72
C PHE A 187 1.02 -11.73 -14.22
N ASP A 188 0.11 -10.82 -14.58
CA ASP A 188 -0.05 -10.30 -15.95
C ASP A 188 0.22 -8.80 -15.92
N ARG A 189 1.22 -8.34 -16.66
CA ARG A 189 1.61 -6.93 -16.78
C ARG A 189 1.73 -6.22 -15.41
N GLY A 190 2.43 -6.87 -14.49
CA GLY A 190 2.65 -6.38 -13.13
C GLY A 190 1.46 -6.50 -12.18
N VAL A 191 0.33 -7.06 -12.64
CA VAL A 191 -0.88 -7.25 -11.83
C VAL A 191 -0.93 -8.69 -11.31
N PRO A 192 -1.09 -8.93 -9.99
CA PRO A 192 -1.30 -10.28 -9.49
C PRO A 192 -2.68 -10.79 -9.91
N VAL A 193 -2.71 -11.86 -10.72
CA VAL A 193 -3.94 -12.40 -11.33
C VAL A 193 -4.28 -13.81 -10.87
N ALA A 194 -3.35 -14.55 -10.28
CA ALA A 194 -3.63 -15.87 -9.69
C ALA A 194 -2.74 -16.20 -8.50
N LEU A 195 -3.26 -17.00 -7.56
CA LEU A 195 -2.52 -17.63 -6.48
C LEU A 195 -2.70 -19.15 -6.57
N ASP A 196 -1.61 -19.91 -6.63
CA ASP A 196 -1.63 -21.37 -6.81
C ASP A 196 -2.48 -21.86 -8.00
N GLY A 197 -2.53 -21.06 -9.06
CA GLY A 197 -3.32 -21.32 -10.27
C GLY A 197 -4.79 -20.91 -10.18
N GLU A 198 -5.29 -20.47 -9.02
CA GLU A 198 -6.64 -19.95 -8.86
C GLU A 198 -6.68 -18.45 -9.19
N THR A 199 -7.56 -18.04 -10.12
CA THR A 199 -7.72 -16.65 -10.53
C THR A 199 -8.24 -15.79 -9.38
N VAL A 200 -7.60 -14.64 -9.17
CA VAL A 200 -7.95 -13.68 -8.13
C VAL A 200 -7.92 -12.25 -8.66
N THR A 201 -8.78 -11.40 -8.10
CA THR A 201 -8.63 -9.94 -8.17
C THR A 201 -7.46 -9.48 -7.30
N VAL A 202 -6.99 -8.24 -7.50
CA VAL A 202 -5.93 -7.63 -6.65
C VAL A 202 -6.33 -7.64 -5.18
N ARG A 203 -7.60 -7.31 -4.87
CA ARG A 203 -8.13 -7.37 -3.50
C ARG A 203 -8.07 -8.78 -2.93
N GLN A 204 -8.53 -9.79 -3.68
CA GLN A 204 -8.51 -11.19 -3.24
C GLN A 204 -7.08 -11.67 -3.02
N ALA A 205 -6.15 -11.32 -3.91
CA ALA A 205 -4.72 -11.61 -3.74
C ALA A 205 -4.19 -11.03 -2.42
N LEU A 206 -4.50 -9.76 -2.14
CA LEU A 206 -4.10 -9.11 -0.89
C LEU A 206 -4.71 -9.77 0.35
N GLN A 207 -6.00 -10.07 0.32
CA GLN A 207 -6.69 -10.71 1.45
C GLN A 207 -6.12 -12.08 1.75
N GLU A 208 -5.90 -12.89 0.72
CA GLU A 208 -5.40 -14.25 0.87
C GLU A 208 -3.93 -14.27 1.31
N LEU A 209 -3.08 -13.40 0.74
CA LEU A 209 -1.70 -13.27 1.18
C LEU A 209 -1.60 -12.64 2.58
N ASN A 210 -2.49 -11.75 2.96
CA ASN A 210 -2.54 -11.25 4.34
C ASN A 210 -2.82 -12.38 5.33
N ARG A 211 -3.72 -13.30 4.98
CA ARG A 211 -4.05 -14.48 5.79
C ARG A 211 -2.87 -15.44 5.87
N ARG A 212 -2.38 -15.90 4.71
CA ARG A 212 -1.31 -16.90 4.60
C ARG A 212 0.01 -16.37 5.12
N ALA A 213 0.52 -15.28 4.55
CA ALA A 213 1.80 -14.71 4.96
C ALA A 213 1.77 -14.12 6.37
N GLY A 214 0.62 -13.58 6.81
CA GLY A 214 0.44 -13.11 8.18
C GLY A 214 0.55 -14.25 9.21
N ALA A 215 0.08 -15.46 8.88
CA ALA A 215 0.23 -16.64 9.73
C ALA A 215 1.70 -17.02 9.94
N HIS A 216 2.60 -16.63 9.03
CA HIS A 216 4.05 -16.85 9.13
C HIS A 216 4.84 -15.63 9.61
N GLY A 217 4.16 -14.56 10.03
CA GLY A 217 4.78 -13.34 10.54
C GLY A 217 5.38 -12.43 9.48
N VAL A 218 5.14 -12.72 8.20
CA VAL A 218 5.67 -11.92 7.09
C VAL A 218 5.15 -10.49 7.19
N GLY A 219 6.03 -9.54 6.90
CA GLY A 219 5.67 -8.12 6.90
C GLY A 219 5.44 -7.52 8.29
N HIS A 220 5.67 -8.27 9.37
CA HIS A 220 5.74 -7.75 10.73
C HIS A 220 7.07 -7.02 10.94
N GLN A 221 7.00 -5.72 11.20
CA GLN A 221 8.17 -4.88 11.42
C GLN A 221 8.05 -4.15 12.75
N ASP A 222 9.14 -4.19 13.50
CA ASP A 222 9.34 -3.53 14.78
C ASP A 222 10.65 -2.73 14.70
N GLY A 223 10.55 -1.42 14.50
CA GLY A 223 11.72 -0.55 14.36
C GLY A 223 11.39 0.93 14.53
N PRO A 224 12.40 1.79 14.73
CA PRO A 224 12.21 3.22 14.99
C PRO A 224 11.40 3.88 13.87
N GLY A 225 10.22 4.40 14.22
CA GLY A 225 9.36 5.16 13.30
C GLY A 225 8.44 4.34 12.38
N ALA A 226 8.42 3.00 12.48
CA ALA A 226 7.49 2.17 11.71
C ALA A 226 7.22 0.82 12.37
N HIS A 227 6.22 0.77 13.25
CA HIS A 227 5.58 -0.47 13.66
C HIS A 227 4.50 -0.80 12.62
N CYS A 228 4.76 -1.73 11.71
CA CYS A 228 3.80 -2.10 10.67
C CYS A 228 3.67 -3.61 10.49
N ALA A 229 2.51 -4.03 9.96
CA ALA A 229 2.18 -5.40 9.63
C ALA A 229 1.57 -5.38 8.23
N THR A 230 2.36 -5.76 7.23
CA THR A 230 1.99 -5.68 5.80
C THR A 230 2.25 -7.00 5.06
N PRO A 231 1.68 -8.13 5.51
CA PRO A 231 2.00 -9.47 4.98
C PRO A 231 1.76 -9.61 3.48
N GLY A 232 0.58 -9.23 2.99
CA GLY A 232 0.23 -9.31 1.57
C GLY A 232 1.10 -8.40 0.71
N ALA A 233 1.21 -7.12 1.08
CA ALA A 233 2.05 -6.16 0.36
C ALA A 233 3.53 -6.55 0.34
N THR A 234 4.08 -7.05 1.45
CA THR A 234 5.48 -7.53 1.53
C THR A 234 5.70 -8.72 0.58
N THR A 235 4.76 -9.66 0.56
CA THR A 235 4.84 -10.87 -0.28
C THR A 235 4.73 -10.52 -1.76
N LEU A 236 3.76 -9.71 -2.14
CA LEU A 236 3.59 -9.22 -3.51
C LEU A 236 4.81 -8.41 -3.96
N THR A 237 5.34 -7.53 -3.12
CA THR A 237 6.51 -6.71 -3.46
C THR A 237 7.74 -7.58 -3.73
N ALA A 238 8.01 -8.58 -2.88
CA ALA A 238 9.15 -9.48 -3.06
C ALA A 238 9.02 -10.30 -4.35
N ALA A 239 7.81 -10.84 -4.63
CA ALA A 239 7.57 -11.60 -5.84
C ALA A 239 7.65 -10.74 -7.10
N HIS A 240 7.01 -9.57 -7.10
CA HIS A 240 7.03 -8.62 -8.20
C HIS A 240 8.43 -8.12 -8.52
N GLN A 241 9.25 -7.79 -7.51
CA GLN A 241 10.65 -7.41 -7.70
C GLN A 241 11.46 -8.53 -8.37
N ALA A 242 11.26 -9.78 -7.94
CA ALA A 242 11.97 -10.91 -8.51
C ALA A 242 11.57 -11.20 -9.96
N LEU A 243 10.31 -10.92 -10.34
CA LEU A 243 9.85 -11.02 -11.73
C LEU A 243 10.42 -9.88 -12.59
N GLU A 244 10.49 -8.65 -12.07
CA GLU A 244 11.09 -7.51 -12.78
C GLU A 244 12.58 -7.71 -13.09
N GLU A 245 13.32 -8.40 -12.23
CA GLU A 245 14.72 -8.75 -12.52
C GLU A 245 14.88 -9.63 -13.78
N LEU A 246 13.85 -10.42 -14.13
CA LEU A 246 13.82 -11.27 -15.33
C LEU A 246 13.21 -10.59 -16.55
N THR A 247 12.41 -9.55 -16.37
CA THR A 247 11.58 -8.95 -17.44
C THR A 247 12.03 -7.54 -17.81
N LEU A 248 12.72 -6.82 -16.92
CA LEU A 248 13.19 -5.45 -17.20
C LEU A 248 14.67 -5.40 -17.57
N ALA A 249 14.95 -4.70 -18.68
CA ALA A 249 16.31 -4.33 -19.02
C ALA A 249 16.96 -3.48 -17.91
N ARG A 250 18.26 -3.67 -17.70
CA ARG A 250 19.01 -3.05 -16.59
C ARG A 250 18.83 -1.53 -16.48
N ASP A 251 18.88 -0.81 -17.59
CA ASP A 251 18.79 0.65 -17.60
C ASP A 251 17.37 1.13 -17.28
N LEU A 252 16.35 0.42 -17.81
CA LEU A 252 14.94 0.66 -17.49
C LEU A 252 14.68 0.40 -16.00
N ALA A 253 15.12 -0.75 -15.47
CA ALA A 253 15.01 -1.06 -14.04
C ALA A 253 15.75 -0.03 -13.17
N GLY A 254 16.90 0.48 -13.65
CA GLY A 254 17.65 1.56 -13.02
C GLY A 254 16.85 2.85 -12.88
N PHE A 255 16.29 3.33 -13.98
CA PHE A 255 15.52 4.57 -14.00
C PHE A 255 14.17 4.44 -13.29
N LYS A 256 13.51 3.26 -13.40
CA LYS A 256 12.26 2.96 -12.69
C LYS A 256 12.39 3.11 -11.18
N ARG A 257 13.53 2.78 -10.58
CA ARG A 257 13.76 3.03 -9.14
C ARG A 257 13.72 4.52 -8.78
N THR A 258 14.25 5.39 -9.64
CA THR A 258 14.17 6.85 -9.45
C THR A 258 12.72 7.33 -9.58
N VAL A 259 11.99 6.81 -10.56
CA VAL A 259 10.54 7.08 -10.72
C VAL A 259 9.77 6.66 -9.49
N GLY A 260 9.97 5.44 -8.99
CA GLY A 260 9.33 4.94 -7.77
C GLY A 260 9.66 5.78 -6.52
N HIS A 261 10.90 6.25 -6.40
CA HIS A 261 11.29 7.17 -5.32
C HIS A 261 10.52 8.50 -5.39
N ARG A 262 10.39 9.08 -6.59
CA ARG A 262 9.63 10.32 -6.78
C ARG A 262 8.14 10.11 -6.57
N TRP A 263 7.58 9.01 -7.06
CA TRP A 263 6.19 8.62 -6.88
C TRP A 263 5.83 8.52 -5.39
N ARG A 264 6.64 7.80 -4.62
CA ARG A 264 6.51 7.72 -3.16
C ARG A 264 6.54 9.09 -2.49
N GLY A 265 7.42 9.99 -2.95
CA GLY A 265 7.51 11.36 -2.43
C GLY A 265 6.18 12.11 -2.57
N LEU A 266 5.52 12.01 -3.73
CA LEU A 266 4.22 12.67 -3.96
C LEU A 266 3.13 12.17 -2.99
N VAL A 267 3.11 10.86 -2.72
CA VAL A 267 2.18 10.25 -1.76
C VAL A 267 2.43 10.76 -0.33
N LEU A 268 3.70 10.78 0.09
CA LEU A 268 4.10 11.27 1.42
C LEU A 268 3.79 12.78 1.59
N ASP A 269 4.05 13.57 0.55
CA ASP A 269 3.88 15.03 0.56
C ASP A 269 2.41 15.47 0.51
N GLY A 270 1.44 14.55 0.38
CA GLY A 270 0.02 14.93 0.25
C GLY A 270 -0.33 15.53 -1.11
N THR A 271 0.39 15.12 -2.16
CA THR A 271 0.24 15.69 -3.52
C THR A 271 -0.23 14.64 -4.52
N TRP A 272 -1.14 13.77 -4.09
CA TRP A 272 -1.67 12.67 -4.93
C TRP A 272 -2.32 13.18 -6.24
N SER A 273 -2.95 14.35 -6.20
CA SER A 273 -3.56 15.00 -7.37
C SER A 273 -2.57 15.73 -8.29
N SER A 274 -1.26 15.67 -8.01
CA SER A 274 -0.25 16.31 -8.85
C SER A 274 -0.25 15.73 -10.27
N PRO A 275 -0.19 16.55 -11.34
CA PRO A 275 -0.03 16.07 -12.72
C PRO A 275 1.25 15.25 -12.94
N LEU A 276 2.27 15.46 -12.09
CA LEU A 276 3.48 14.64 -12.12
C LEU A 276 3.16 13.19 -11.75
N ARG A 277 2.19 12.94 -10.86
CA ARG A 277 1.80 11.58 -10.47
C ARG A 277 1.27 10.81 -11.67
N ASP A 278 0.38 11.40 -12.46
CA ASP A 278 -0.16 10.78 -13.68
C ASP A 278 0.95 10.45 -14.71
N ALA A 279 1.94 11.33 -14.86
CA ALA A 279 3.08 11.09 -15.75
C ALA A 279 3.96 9.93 -15.26
N LEU A 280 4.17 9.82 -13.94
CA LEU A 280 4.91 8.71 -13.34
C LEU A 280 4.12 7.40 -13.42
N ASP A 281 2.80 7.43 -13.24
CA ASP A 281 1.91 6.28 -13.42
C ASP A 281 2.01 5.75 -14.85
N ALA A 282 1.96 6.63 -15.85
CA ALA A 282 2.10 6.25 -17.25
C ALA A 282 3.45 5.58 -17.55
N PHE A 283 4.54 6.12 -17.00
CA PHE A 283 5.86 5.51 -17.12
C PHE A 283 5.89 4.12 -16.47
N VAL A 284 5.34 3.98 -15.25
CA VAL A 284 5.33 2.71 -14.54
C VAL A 284 4.51 1.68 -15.31
N ALA A 285 3.33 2.05 -15.82
CA ALA A 285 2.46 1.19 -16.60
C ALA A 285 3.10 0.70 -17.91
N ASP A 286 3.90 1.54 -18.59
CA ASP A 286 4.69 1.14 -19.75
C ASP A 286 5.78 0.13 -19.36
N ALA A 287 6.51 0.39 -18.26
CA ALA A 287 7.50 -0.55 -17.75
C ALA A 287 6.89 -1.90 -17.33
N GLN A 288 5.60 -1.95 -16.98
CA GLN A 288 4.93 -3.20 -16.60
C GLN A 288 4.52 -4.09 -17.77
N GLN A 289 4.58 -3.64 -19.03
CA GLN A 289 4.02 -4.41 -20.17
C GLN A 289 4.61 -5.83 -20.34
N GLN A 290 5.86 -6.05 -19.91
CA GLN A 290 6.55 -7.35 -19.99
C GLN A 290 6.62 -8.09 -18.65
N VAL A 291 6.05 -7.54 -17.58
CA VAL A 291 6.13 -8.11 -16.22
C VAL A 291 5.02 -9.17 -16.05
N SER A 292 5.07 -10.22 -16.87
CA SER A 292 4.13 -11.34 -16.85
C SER A 292 4.85 -12.66 -16.59
N GLY A 293 4.25 -13.51 -15.77
CA GLY A 293 4.79 -14.82 -15.42
C GLY A 293 4.48 -15.27 -13.99
N GLU A 294 5.17 -16.32 -13.55
CA GLU A 294 4.95 -16.98 -12.26
C GLU A 294 6.15 -16.81 -11.33
N VAL A 295 5.89 -16.56 -10.05
CA VAL A 295 6.90 -16.51 -9.00
C VAL A 295 6.48 -17.42 -7.86
N ARG A 296 7.36 -18.36 -7.52
CA ARG A 296 7.18 -19.28 -6.40
C ARG A 296 7.93 -18.75 -5.19
N VAL A 297 7.22 -18.61 -4.08
CA VAL A 297 7.77 -18.08 -2.83
C VAL A 297 7.54 -19.06 -1.68
N VAL A 298 8.45 -19.02 -0.71
CA VAL A 298 8.33 -19.71 0.56
C VAL A 298 8.18 -18.69 1.68
N LEU A 299 7.11 -18.81 2.44
CA LEU A 299 6.76 -18.00 3.61
C LEU A 299 7.22 -18.76 4.86
N HIS A 300 8.10 -18.15 5.64
CA HIS A 300 8.58 -18.78 6.86
C HIS A 300 9.25 -17.78 7.80
N ALA A 301 8.92 -17.84 9.09
CA ALA A 301 9.57 -17.09 10.18
C ALA A 301 9.80 -15.60 9.87
N GLY A 302 8.74 -14.92 9.40
CA GLY A 302 8.75 -13.49 9.09
C GLY A 302 9.36 -13.12 7.75
N ARG A 303 9.72 -14.10 6.91
CA ARG A 303 10.44 -13.86 5.65
C ARG A 303 9.71 -14.44 4.45
N VAL A 304 9.95 -13.81 3.31
CA VAL A 304 9.56 -14.29 1.98
C VAL A 304 10.85 -14.66 1.25
N ALA A 305 10.98 -15.92 0.86
CA ALA A 305 12.10 -16.41 0.07
C ALA A 305 11.61 -16.80 -1.32
N VAL A 306 12.11 -16.12 -2.36
CA VAL A 306 11.82 -16.47 -3.75
C VAL A 306 12.59 -17.75 -4.10
N ARG A 307 11.88 -18.79 -4.56
CA ARG A 307 12.43 -20.10 -4.89
C ARG A 307 12.60 -20.32 -6.38
N ASP A 308 11.58 -19.95 -7.15
CA ASP A 308 11.57 -20.08 -8.60
C ASP A 308 10.86 -18.88 -9.20
N ARG A 309 11.20 -18.58 -10.45
CA ARG A 309 10.61 -17.49 -11.22
C ARG A 309 10.66 -17.82 -12.70
N ARG A 310 9.52 -17.65 -13.37
CA ARG A 310 9.34 -17.92 -14.80
C ARG A 310 8.67 -16.71 -15.42
N ALA A 311 9.35 -16.07 -16.35
CA ALA A 311 8.79 -14.98 -17.14
C ALA A 311 8.28 -15.54 -18.47
N GLU A 312 7.16 -15.00 -18.97
CA GLU A 312 6.68 -15.32 -20.32
C GLU A 312 7.63 -14.76 -21.39
N GLU A 313 8.11 -13.53 -21.17
CA GLU A 313 9.07 -12.83 -22.04
C GLU A 313 10.28 -12.33 -21.23
N PRO A 314 11.31 -13.16 -20.99
CA PRO A 314 12.51 -12.72 -20.28
C PRO A 314 13.35 -11.76 -21.14
N TRP A 315 13.87 -10.68 -20.53
CA TRP A 315 14.65 -9.67 -21.27
C TRP A 315 16.01 -10.17 -21.77
N ARG A 316 16.53 -11.27 -21.19
CA ARG A 316 17.71 -12.01 -21.66
C ARG A 316 17.51 -13.52 -21.50
N ALA A 317 18.07 -14.28 -22.44
CA ALA A 317 18.22 -15.72 -22.28
C ALA A 317 19.12 -16.03 -21.09
N ALA A 318 18.76 -17.05 -20.31
CA ALA A 318 19.56 -17.49 -19.18
C ALA A 318 20.81 -18.24 -19.70
N ASP A 319 21.96 -17.57 -19.71
CA ASP A 319 23.24 -18.26 -19.87
C ASP A 319 23.64 -18.86 -18.51
N LEU A 320 23.56 -20.18 -18.39
CA LEU A 320 24.08 -20.87 -17.22
C LEU A 320 25.62 -20.80 -17.26
N PRO A 321 26.28 -20.47 -16.13
CA PRO A 321 27.72 -20.61 -16.02
C PRO A 321 28.12 -22.06 -16.31
N ALA A 322 29.23 -22.27 -17.02
CA ALA A 322 29.71 -23.60 -17.41
C ALA A 322 29.90 -24.60 -16.24
N TRP A 323 30.03 -24.13 -15.00
CA TRP A 323 30.10 -24.98 -13.81
C TRP A 323 28.74 -25.50 -13.31
N TYR A 324 27.63 -25.06 -13.91
CA TYR A 324 26.26 -25.54 -13.69
C TYR A 324 25.73 -26.41 -14.83
N ASP A 325 26.42 -26.45 -15.98
CA ASP A 325 26.06 -27.34 -17.07
C ASP A 325 26.58 -28.76 -16.76
N SER A 326 25.69 -29.60 -16.25
CA SER A 326 26.01 -31.00 -15.95
C SER A 326 26.35 -31.85 -17.18
N SER A 327 26.20 -31.31 -18.40
CA SER A 327 26.50 -32.00 -19.65
C SER A 327 27.96 -31.84 -20.13
N GLU A 328 28.72 -30.87 -19.62
CA GLU A 328 30.11 -30.63 -20.01
C GLU A 328 31.13 -31.09 -18.96
N ARG A 329 31.23 -32.40 -18.71
CA ARG A 329 32.44 -32.99 -18.09
C ARG A 329 33.40 -33.50 -19.17
N GLY A 330 33.98 -32.58 -19.94
CA GLY A 330 35.16 -32.82 -20.78
C GLY A 330 36.47 -32.56 -20.02
N PRO A 331 37.60 -33.21 -20.35
CA PRO A 331 38.81 -33.16 -19.55
C PRO A 331 39.43 -31.76 -19.54
N HIS A 332 39.65 -31.22 -18.35
CA HIS A 332 40.28 -29.92 -18.09
C HIS A 332 41.57 -29.72 -18.90
N ARG A 333 41.63 -28.67 -19.73
CA ARG A 333 42.89 -28.16 -20.28
C ARG A 333 43.51 -27.13 -19.32
N PRO A 334 44.83 -27.15 -19.09
CA PRO A 334 45.47 -26.23 -18.17
C PRO A 334 45.51 -24.80 -18.73
N CYS A 335 45.24 -23.83 -17.86
CA CYS A 335 45.14 -22.39 -18.17
C CYS A 335 46.48 -21.84 -18.70
N GLY A 336 46.48 -21.36 -19.94
CA GLY A 336 47.63 -20.79 -20.63
C GLY A 336 47.88 -19.33 -20.24
N ARG A 337 49.14 -19.07 -19.83
CA ARG A 337 49.79 -17.79 -19.54
C ARG A 337 49.24 -16.58 -20.30
N ALA A 338 48.89 -15.53 -19.55
CA ALA A 338 48.64 -14.19 -20.08
C ALA A 338 49.86 -13.68 -20.89
N ARG A 339 49.64 -13.29 -22.15
CA ARG A 339 50.65 -12.61 -22.97
C ARG A 339 50.77 -11.16 -22.52
N ALA A 340 52.00 -10.76 -22.19
CA ALA A 340 52.39 -9.38 -21.93
C ALA A 340 52.16 -8.51 -23.18
N ALA A 341 51.50 -7.36 -22.99
CA ALA A 341 51.39 -6.33 -24.01
C ALA A 341 52.71 -5.55 -24.08
N THR A 342 53.41 -5.67 -25.21
CA THR A 342 54.55 -4.83 -25.57
C THR A 342 54.04 -3.44 -25.95
N LEU A 343 54.31 -2.43 -25.11
CA LEU A 343 54.20 -1.02 -25.48
C LEU A 343 55.48 -0.62 -26.25
N ALA A 344 55.30 -0.10 -27.46
CA ALA A 344 56.36 0.47 -28.28
C ALA A 344 56.08 1.96 -28.51
N ARG A 345 57.17 2.76 -28.41
CA ARG A 345 57.37 4.16 -28.85
C ARG A 345 56.75 5.21 -27.91
N HIS A 346 57.42 6.28 -27.49
CA HIS A 346 58.63 6.97 -27.96
C HIS A 346 59.63 7.24 -26.82
#